data_AF-A0A8H7ZE59-F1
#
_entry.id   AF-A0A8H7ZE59-F1
#
_cell.length_a   1.000
_cell.length_b   1.000
_cell.length_c   1.000
_cell.angle_alpha   90.00
_cell.angle_beta   90.00
_cell.angle_gamma   90.00
#
_symmetry.space_group_name_H-M   'P 1'
#
loop_
_entity.id
_entity.type
_entity.pdbx_description
1 polymer ?
#
loop_
_entity_poly.entity_id
_entity_poly.type
_entity_poly.pdbx_seq_one_letter_code
_entity_poly.pdbx_strand_id
1 'polypeptide(L)'
;MSNQAATYNEAVQSFQSGTPVVNSAITATTTIFTIFLILLSFGSLSFTLLGDIKKKSLISYLISAIVASLSIGFGAVHVMNFVGVYI
;
A
#
# COMPACT_ATOMS: atom_id res chain seq x y z
N MET A 1 19.58 23.08 33.26
CA MET A 1 19.04 21.71 33.37
C MET A 1 17.54 21.65 33.64
N SER A 2 16.89 22.72 34.11
CA SER A 2 15.43 22.74 34.40
C SER A 2 14.51 22.72 33.18
N ASN A 3 14.89 23.38 32.07
CA ASN A 3 14.04 23.46 30.87
C ASN A 3 13.78 22.09 30.21
N GLN A 4 14.72 21.16 30.29
CA GLN A 4 14.61 19.85 29.66
C GLN A 4 13.60 18.94 30.40
N ALA A 5 13.51 19.09 31.73
CA ALA A 5 12.52 18.40 32.55
C ALA A 5 11.10 18.95 32.31
N ALA A 6 10.96 20.26 32.11
CA ALA A 6 9.70 20.89 31.78
C ALA A 6 9.16 20.41 30.41
N THR A 7 10.01 20.42 29.36
CA THR A 7 9.63 19.94 28.03
C THR A 7 9.32 18.44 28.01
N TYR A 8 10.02 17.64 28.81
CA TYR A 8 9.70 16.21 28.95
C TYR A 8 8.32 15.99 29.58
N ASN A 9 8.00 16.72 30.65
CA ASN A 9 6.70 16.61 31.32
C ASN A 9 5.53 17.01 30.39
N GLU A 10 5.71 18.05 29.58
CA GLU A 10 4.73 18.47 28.57
C GLU A 10 4.52 17.40 27.48
N ALA A 11 5.60 16.75 27.04
CA ALA A 11 5.53 15.66 26.06
C ALA A 11 4.83 14.42 26.63
N VAL A 12 5.09 14.07 27.90
CA VAL A 12 4.42 12.95 28.58
C VAL A 12 2.93 13.23 28.75
N GLN A 13 2.58 14.45 29.17
CA GLN A 13 1.18 14.85 29.31
C GLN A 13 0.45 14.80 27.96
N SER A 14 1.11 15.25 26.89
CA SER A 14 0.58 15.15 25.53
C SER A 14 0.40 13.71 25.07
N PHE A 15 1.38 12.83 25.32
CA PHE A 15 1.31 11.40 24.99
C PHE A 15 0.18 10.68 25.73
N GLN A 16 0.01 10.96 27.03
CA GLN A 16 -1.04 10.36 27.85
C GLN A 16 -2.45 10.84 27.48
N SER A 17 -2.57 12.07 26.98
CA SER A 17 -3.84 12.63 26.52
C SER A 17 -4.18 12.29 25.06
N GLY A 18 -3.23 11.72 24.32
CA GLY A 18 -3.37 11.38 22.92
C GLY A 18 -4.26 10.15 22.69
N THR A 19 -4.88 10.08 21.51
CA THR A 19 -5.59 8.88 21.06
C THR A 19 -4.59 7.84 20.56
N PRO A 20 -4.77 6.54 20.90
CA PRO A 20 -3.89 5.49 20.40
C PRO A 20 -3.94 5.41 18.87
N VAL A 21 -2.78 5.16 18.26
CA VAL A 21 -2.71 4.84 16.83
C VAL A 21 -3.32 3.46 16.64
N VAL A 22 -4.51 3.43 16.05
CA VAL A 22 -5.21 2.19 15.72
C VAL A 22 -4.94 1.79 14.29
N ASN A 23 -4.85 0.49 14.05
CA ASN A 23 -4.73 -0.03 12.70
C ASN A 23 -5.98 0.34 11.89
N SER A 24 -5.78 0.70 10.62
CA SER A 24 -6.90 0.94 9.71
C SER A 24 -7.75 -0.32 9.55
N ALA A 25 -9.05 -0.16 9.24
CA ALA A 25 -9.93 -1.29 8.95
C ALA A 25 -9.42 -2.17 7.79
N ILE A 26 -8.66 -1.58 6.86
CA ILE A 26 -8.01 -2.27 5.72
C ILE A 26 -6.99 -3.29 6.22
N THR A 27 -6.38 -3.06 7.38
CA THR A 27 -5.38 -3.97 7.96
C THR A 27 -5.99 -5.33 8.30
N ALA A 28 -7.28 -5.39 8.66
CA ALA A 28 -7.97 -6.64 8.99
C ALA A 28 -8.24 -7.54 7.77
N THR A 29 -8.34 -6.95 6.57
CA THR A 29 -8.59 -7.68 5.31
C THR A 29 -7.38 -7.68 4.37
N THR A 30 -6.20 -7.37 4.91
CA THR A 30 -4.92 -7.27 4.18
C THR A 30 -4.65 -8.48 3.29
N THR A 31 -4.83 -9.71 3.79
CA THR A 31 -4.57 -10.92 2.99
C THR A 31 -5.46 -11.00 1.74
N ILE A 32 -6.76 -10.75 1.89
CA ILE A 32 -7.71 -10.79 0.77
C ILE A 32 -7.38 -9.68 -0.23
N PHE A 33 -7.10 -8.49 0.27
CA PHE A 33 -6.73 -7.35 -0.56
C PHE A 33 -5.44 -7.60 -1.33
N THR A 34 -4.44 -8.21 -0.70
CA THR A 34 -3.17 -8.60 -1.33
C THR A 34 -3.38 -9.57 -2.47
N ILE A 35 -4.16 -10.63 -2.24
CA ILE A 35 -4.48 -11.62 -3.28
C ILE A 35 -5.20 -10.96 -4.45
N PHE A 36 -6.17 -10.08 -4.17
CA PHE A 36 -6.87 -9.33 -5.21
C PHE A 36 -5.91 -8.46 -6.05
N LEU A 37 -4.99 -7.74 -5.41
CA LEU A 37 -3.99 -6.92 -6.12
C LEU A 37 -3.02 -7.77 -6.95
N ILE A 38 -2.64 -8.95 -6.49
CA ILE A 38 -1.82 -9.90 -7.26
C ILE A 38 -2.58 -10.37 -8.51
N LEU A 39 -3.85 -10.76 -8.37
CA LEU A 39 -4.67 -11.18 -9.50
C LEU A 39 -4.91 -10.02 -10.49
N LEU A 40 -5.19 -8.82 -9.98
CA LEU A 40 -5.42 -7.63 -10.78
C LEU A 40 -4.16 -7.20 -11.55
N SER A 41 -3.00 -7.22 -10.89
CA SER A 41 -1.72 -6.92 -11.53
C SER A 41 -1.40 -7.96 -12.61
N PHE A 42 -1.50 -9.26 -12.31
CA PHE A 42 -1.22 -10.31 -13.27
C PHE A 42 -2.15 -10.25 -14.50
N GLY A 43 -3.45 -10.06 -14.29
CA GLY A 43 -4.42 -9.90 -15.37
C GLY A 43 -4.12 -8.68 -16.24
N SER A 44 -3.86 -7.53 -15.62
CA SER A 44 -3.56 -6.29 -16.34
C SER A 44 -2.23 -6.37 -17.11
N LEU A 45 -1.21 -7.02 -16.53
CA LEU A 45 0.06 -7.27 -17.21
C LEU A 45 -0.11 -8.22 -18.38
N SER A 46 -0.92 -9.28 -18.21
CA SER A 46 -1.26 -10.22 -19.27
C SER A 46 -1.94 -9.50 -20.44
N PHE A 47 -2.94 -8.65 -20.17
CA PHE A 47 -3.55 -7.81 -21.20
C PHE A 47 -2.57 -6.83 -21.83
N THR A 48 -1.56 -6.37 -21.10
CA THR A 48 -0.54 -5.41 -21.59
C THR A 48 0.55 -6.07 -22.43
N LEU A 49 0.93 -7.30 -22.12
CA LEU A 49 2.05 -7.99 -22.76
C LEU A 49 1.60 -9.03 -23.80
N LEU A 50 0.43 -9.65 -23.61
CA LEU A 50 -0.12 -10.64 -24.51
C LEU A 50 -1.12 -9.98 -25.46
N GLY A 51 -1.01 -10.28 -26.75
CA GLY A 51 -1.91 -9.78 -27.79
C GLY A 51 -1.16 -9.23 -29.00
N ASP A 52 -1.85 -9.20 -30.14
CA ASP A 52 -1.31 -8.64 -31.38
C ASP A 52 -1.14 -7.13 -31.25
N ILE A 53 0.11 -6.66 -31.19
CA ILE A 53 0.49 -5.26 -31.00
C ILE A 53 -0.16 -4.37 -32.08
N LYS A 54 -0.35 -4.90 -33.28
CA LYS A 54 -0.95 -4.16 -34.41
C LYS A 54 -2.43 -3.87 -34.23
N LYS A 55 -3.12 -4.62 -33.35
CA LYS A 55 -4.55 -4.45 -33.06
C LYS A 55 -4.80 -3.72 -31.75
N LYS A 56 -3.75 -3.34 -31.04
CA LYS A 56 -3.85 -2.83 -29.67
C LYS A 56 -4.01 -1.32 -29.66
N SER A 57 -5.12 -0.84 -29.10
CA SER A 57 -5.33 0.60 -28.88
C SER A 57 -4.36 1.12 -27.82
N LEU A 58 -3.73 2.26 -28.10
CA LEU A 58 -2.84 2.95 -27.15
C LEU A 58 -3.54 3.24 -25.81
N ILE A 59 -4.83 3.58 -25.85
CA ILE A 59 -5.63 3.87 -24.65
C ILE A 59 -5.77 2.61 -23.78
N SER A 60 -6.10 1.48 -24.41
CA SER A 60 -6.23 0.20 -23.70
C SER A 60 -4.91 -0.24 -23.07
N TYR A 61 -3.79 -0.02 -23.78
CA TYR A 61 -2.45 -0.25 -23.25
C TYR A 61 -2.16 0.63 -22.02
N LEU A 62 -2.38 1.95 -22.11
CA LEU A 62 -2.10 2.88 -21.01
C LEU A 62 -2.94 2.56 -19.78
N ILE A 63 -4.24 2.29 -19.95
CA ILE A 63 -5.12 1.92 -18.83
C ILE A 63 -4.62 0.64 -18.16
N SER A 64 -4.32 -0.40 -18.95
CA SER A 64 -3.85 -1.68 -18.40
C SER A 64 -2.50 -1.54 -17.70
N ALA A 65 -1.58 -0.74 -18.26
CA ALA A 65 -0.28 -0.46 -17.66
C ALA A 65 -0.39 0.33 -16.34
N ILE A 66 -1.27 1.34 -16.28
CA ILE A 66 -1.51 2.12 -15.05
C ILE A 66 -2.11 1.21 -13.96
N VAL A 67 -3.13 0.42 -14.30
CA VAL A 67 -3.76 -0.51 -13.34
C VAL A 67 -2.74 -1.54 -12.85
N ALA A 68 -1.91 -2.09 -13.74
CA ALA A 68 -0.84 -3.02 -13.36
C ALA A 68 0.16 -2.34 -12.41
N SER A 69 0.65 -1.14 -12.75
CA SER A 69 1.65 -0.41 -11.95
C SER A 69 1.14 -0.10 -10.54
N LEU A 70 -0.09 0.41 -10.41
CA LEU A 70 -0.69 0.70 -9.11
C LEU A 70 -0.88 -0.57 -8.30
N SER A 71 -1.38 -1.64 -8.95
CA SER A 71 -1.64 -2.91 -8.28
C SER A 71 -0.36 -3.56 -7.75
N ILE A 72 0.73 -3.50 -8.53
CA ILE A 72 2.05 -4.00 -8.11
C ILE A 72 2.60 -3.16 -6.94
N GLY A 73 2.53 -1.82 -7.04
CA GLY A 73 3.03 -0.93 -6.00
C GLY A 73 2.34 -1.17 -4.65
N PHE A 74 1.00 -1.14 -4.64
CA PHE A 74 0.24 -1.42 -3.42
C PHE A 74 0.39 -2.87 -2.96
N GLY A 75 0.42 -3.82 -3.90
CA GLY A 75 0.56 -5.24 -3.59
C GLY A 75 1.91 -5.55 -2.92
N ALA A 76 2.99 -4.93 -3.40
CA ALA A 76 4.33 -5.10 -2.84
C ALA A 76 4.39 -4.64 -1.37
N VAL A 77 3.79 -3.49 -1.03
CA VAL A 77 3.72 -3.02 0.36
C VAL A 77 3.01 -4.05 1.25
N HIS A 78 1.89 -4.60 0.79
CA HIS A 78 1.14 -5.56 1.58
C HIS A 78 1.87 -6.91 1.71
N VAL A 79 2.53 -7.38 0.65
CA VAL A 79 3.35 -8.60 0.70
C VAL A 79 4.54 -8.40 1.66
N MET A 80 5.23 -7.27 1.61
CA MET A 80 6.35 -6.97 2.51
C MET A 80 5.89 -6.94 3.98
N ASN A 81 4.71 -6.40 4.25
CA ASN A 81 4.11 -6.42 5.58
C ASN A 81 3.67 -7.84 6.00
N PHE A 82 3.23 -8.68 5.06
CA PHE A 82 2.85 -10.07 5.32
C PHE A 82 4.07 -10.94 5.67
N VAL A 83 5.21 -10.76 4.99
CA VAL A 83 6.45 -11.52 5.26
C VAL A 83 7.26 -10.97 6.45
N GLY A 84 6.76 -9.92 7.12
CA GLY A 84 7.32 -9.40 8.36
C GLY A 84 8.48 -8.40 8.19
N VAL A 85 8.63 -7.80 7.01
CA VAL A 85 9.62 -6.70 6.81
C VAL A 85 9.12 -5.39 7.42
N TYR A 86 7.79 -5.19 7.46
CA TYR A 86 7.09 -4.02 8.01
C TYR A 86 7.62 -2.67 7.49
N ILE A 87 6.94 -2.12 6.50
CA ILE A 87 7.20 -0.79 5.91
C ILE A 87 6.10 0.18 6.31
#